data_AF-A0A7W1UVZ5-F1
#
_entry.id   AF-A0A7W1UVZ5-F1
#
_cell.length_a   1.000
_cell.length_b   1.000
_cell.length_c   1.000
_cell.angle_alpha   90.00
_cell.angle_beta   90.00
_cell.angle_gamma   90.00
#
_symmetry.space_group_name_H-M   'P 1'
#
loop_
_entity.id
_entity.type
_entity.pdbx_description
1 polymer ?
#
loop_
_entity_poly.entity_id
_entity_poly.type
_entity_poly.pdbx_seq_one_letter_code
_entity_poly.pdbx_strand_id
1 'polypeptide(L)'
;MRLAIVDELVVSDRAPVELQRMFHVPSNLLAHHLDVLEEVGLVSRRRSSGDGRRRYVRLERVALTDLSPGSGVAVGRALFVCTHNSARSQLAAALWRQLTGLGADSAGTAPAER
;
A
#
# COMPACT_ATOMS: atom_id res chain seq x y z
N MET A 1 -14.03 12.69 5.11
CA MET A 1 -13.45 11.36 5.39
C MET A 1 -13.12 10.57 4.12
N ARG A 2 -14.08 10.28 3.23
CA ARG A 2 -13.81 9.44 2.04
C ARG A 2 -12.69 9.97 1.14
N LEU A 3 -12.65 11.28 0.88
CA LEU A 3 -11.54 11.91 0.16
C LEU A 3 -10.19 11.67 0.85
N ALA A 4 -10.10 11.93 2.16
CA ALA A 4 -8.86 11.68 2.92
C ALA A 4 -8.40 10.21 2.89
N ILE A 5 -9.34 9.25 2.88
CA ILE A 5 -9.01 7.83 2.68
C ILE A 5 -8.44 7.61 1.28
N VAL A 6 -9.08 8.16 0.24
CA VAL A 6 -8.59 8.06 -1.15
C VAL A 6 -7.20 8.69 -1.29
N ASP A 7 -7.00 9.91 -0.77
CA ASP A 7 -5.73 10.63 -0.81
C ASP A 7 -4.60 9.82 -0.15
N GLU A 8 -4.86 9.20 1.00
CA GLU A 8 -3.90 8.31 1.66
C GLU A 8 -3.56 7.09 0.78
N LEU A 9 -4.58 6.48 0.16
CA LEU A 9 -4.40 5.29 -0.67
C LEU A 9 -3.76 5.60 -2.04
N VAL A 10 -3.65 6.87 -2.45
CA VAL A 10 -2.82 7.27 -3.60
C VAL A 10 -1.35 6.92 -3.33
N VAL A 11 -0.90 7.11 -2.08
CA VAL A 11 0.48 6.93 -1.65
C VAL A 11 0.78 5.48 -1.28
N SER A 12 -0.11 4.82 -0.53
CA SER A 12 0.16 3.46 -0.03
C SER A 12 -1.11 2.65 0.26
N ASP A 13 -1.06 1.33 0.01
CA ASP A 13 -2.09 0.39 0.46
C ASP A 13 -2.06 0.31 2.00
N ARG A 14 -3.22 0.36 2.66
CA ARG A 14 -3.33 0.40 4.14
C ARG A 14 -4.25 -0.66 4.70
N ALA A 15 -3.93 -1.23 5.86
CA ALA A 15 -4.86 -2.06 6.60
C ALA A 15 -5.95 -1.21 7.25
N PRO A 16 -7.19 -1.72 7.43
CA PRO A 16 -8.26 -0.97 8.10
C PRO A 16 -7.87 -0.45 9.50
N VAL A 17 -7.07 -1.21 10.25
CA VAL A 17 -6.58 -0.78 11.57
C VAL A 17 -5.60 0.40 11.49
N GLU A 18 -4.85 0.55 10.39
CA GLU A 18 -3.95 1.68 10.18
C GLU A 18 -4.75 2.93 9.84
N LEU A 19 -5.73 2.82 8.95
CA LEU A 19 -6.66 3.93 8.62
C LEU A 19 -7.45 4.37 9.86
N GLN A 20 -7.89 3.42 10.68
CA GLN A 20 -8.58 3.71 11.94
C GLN A 20 -7.72 4.56 12.87
N ARG A 21 -6.45 4.15 13.06
CA ARG A 21 -5.49 4.87 13.91
C ARG A 21 -5.14 6.24 13.34
N MET A 22 -4.94 6.33 12.02
CA MET A 22 -4.55 7.55 11.32
C MET A 22 -5.65 8.62 11.36
N PHE A 23 -6.90 8.23 11.14
CA PHE A 23 -8.02 9.18 11.10
C PHE A 23 -8.77 9.29 12.42
N HIS A 24 -8.33 8.58 13.47
CA HIS A 24 -8.93 8.60 14.80
C HIS A 24 -10.45 8.35 14.82
N VAL A 25 -10.92 7.44 13.97
CA VAL A 25 -12.36 7.12 13.84
C VAL A 25 -12.70 5.74 14.39
N PRO A 26 -13.95 5.53 14.86
CA PRO A 26 -14.43 4.20 15.22
C PRO A 26 -14.39 3.22 14.04
N SER A 27 -14.20 1.93 14.33
CA SER A 27 -14.05 0.88 13.32
C SER A 27 -15.31 0.70 12.46
N ASN A 28 -16.50 0.84 13.04
CA ASN A 28 -17.78 0.73 12.34
C ASN A 28 -17.97 1.87 11.33
N LEU A 29 -17.64 3.11 11.71
CA LEU A 29 -17.74 4.26 10.81
C LEU A 29 -16.75 4.11 9.65
N LEU A 30 -15.51 3.71 9.94
CA LEU A 30 -14.53 3.42 8.90
C LEU A 30 -15.01 2.31 7.96
N ALA A 31 -15.55 1.22 8.50
CA ALA A 31 -16.08 0.11 7.71
C ALA A 31 -17.15 0.61 6.73
N HIS A 32 -18.13 1.39 7.22
CA HIS A 32 -19.15 2.00 6.36
C HIS A 32 -18.55 2.83 5.22
N HIS A 33 -17.55 3.66 5.47
CA HIS A 33 -16.93 4.44 4.39
C HIS A 33 -16.17 3.57 3.40
N LEU A 34 -15.48 2.54 3.87
CA LEU A 34 -14.76 1.60 3.01
C LEU A 34 -15.72 0.76 2.16
N ASP A 35 -16.86 0.34 2.72
CA ASP A 35 -17.87 -0.43 1.98
C ASP A 35 -18.45 0.42 0.85
N VAL A 36 -18.79 1.68 1.11
CA VAL A 36 -19.29 2.58 0.06
C VAL A 36 -18.23 2.85 -1.02
N LEU A 37 -16.97 3.01 -0.64
CA LEU A 37 -15.89 3.19 -1.62
C LEU A 37 -15.64 1.93 -2.46
N GLU A 38 -15.79 0.75 -1.86
CA GLU A 38 -15.66 -0.55 -2.54
C GLU A 38 -16.84 -0.79 -3.50
N GLU A 39 -18.06 -0.44 -3.09
CA GLU A 39 -19.28 -0.54 -3.90
C GLU A 39 -19.22 0.29 -5.19
N VAL A 40 -18.66 1.50 -5.12
CA VAL A 40 -18.48 2.35 -6.31
C VAL A 40 -17.18 2.05 -7.07
N GLY A 41 -16.44 1.01 -6.68
CA GLY A 41 -15.24 0.56 -7.38
C GLY A 41 -14.01 1.46 -7.22
N LEU A 42 -13.98 2.34 -6.21
CA LEU A 42 -12.82 3.20 -5.94
C LEU A 42 -11.71 2.49 -5.18
N VAL A 43 -12.05 1.46 -4.38
CA VAL A 43 -11.07 0.68 -3.62
C VAL A 43 -11.36 -0.82 -3.71
N SER A 44 -10.36 -1.64 -3.44
CA SER A 44 -10.53 -3.08 -3.23
C SER A 44 -9.81 -3.57 -1.97
N ARG A 45 -10.30 -4.66 -1.39
CA ARG A 45 -9.69 -5.32 -0.22
C ARG A 45 -8.95 -6.60 -0.64
N ARG A 46 -7.66 -6.69 -0.29
CA ARG A 46 -6.81 -7.86 -0.62
C ARG A 46 -6.20 -8.45 0.65
N ARG A 47 -6.10 -9.78 0.71
CA ARG A 47 -5.36 -10.47 1.78
C ARG A 47 -3.85 -10.38 1.49
N SER A 48 -3.05 -10.29 2.54
CA SER A 48 -1.59 -10.24 2.43
C SER A 48 -1.04 -11.54 1.86
N SER A 49 -0.13 -11.46 0.89
CA SER A 49 0.50 -12.62 0.25
C SER A 49 1.45 -13.42 1.15
N GLY A 50 1.80 -12.91 2.33
CA GLY A 50 2.71 -13.58 3.27
C GLY A 50 2.02 -14.72 4.03
N ASP A 51 1.14 -14.37 4.96
CA ASP A 51 0.45 -15.32 5.85
C ASP A 51 -1.09 -15.17 5.80
N GLY A 52 -1.60 -14.31 4.92
CA GLY A 52 -3.03 -14.00 4.80
C GLY A 52 -3.66 -13.33 6.03
N ARG A 53 -2.87 -13.02 7.09
CA ARG A 53 -3.40 -12.53 8.37
C ARG A 53 -3.86 -11.09 8.28
N ARG A 54 -3.24 -10.30 7.41
CA ARG A 54 -3.63 -8.90 7.19
C ARG A 54 -4.46 -8.75 5.92
N ARG A 55 -5.41 -7.82 5.96
CA ARG A 55 -6.10 -7.32 4.77
C ARG A 55 -5.70 -5.88 4.55
N TYR A 56 -5.37 -5.54 3.30
CA TYR A 56 -5.05 -4.19 2.87
C TYR A 56 -6.15 -3.67 1.96
N VAL A 57 -6.48 -2.40 2.12
CA VAL A 57 -7.30 -1.62 1.20
C VAL A 57 -6.34 -1.00 0.19
N ARG A 58 -6.66 -1.15 -1.09
CA ARG A 58 -5.93 -0.60 -2.22
C ARG A 58 -6.83 0.35 -3.00
N LEU A 59 -6.26 1.45 -3.50
CA LEU A 59 -6.92 2.32 -4.46
C LEU A 59 -6.98 1.67 -5.84
N GLU A 60 -8.17 1.65 -6.46
CA GLU A 60 -8.32 1.26 -7.85
C GLU A 60 -7.98 2.46 -8.75
N ARG A 61 -6.71 2.60 -9.12
CA ARG A 61 -6.19 3.76 -9.87
C ARG A 61 -6.93 4.01 -11.19
N VAL A 62 -7.44 2.94 -11.82
CA VAL A 62 -8.23 3.04 -13.06
C VAL A 62 -9.50 3.87 -12.86
N ALA A 63 -10.14 3.77 -11.68
CA ALA A 63 -11.35 4.53 -11.37
C ALA A 63 -11.09 6.05 -11.24
N LEU A 64 -9.83 6.47 -11.15
CA LEU A 64 -9.42 7.88 -11.10
C LEU A 64 -8.76 8.38 -12.40
N THR A 65 -8.71 7.57 -13.46
CA THR A 65 -7.97 7.91 -14.70
C THR A 65 -8.44 9.23 -15.32
N ASP A 66 -9.75 9.48 -15.32
CA ASP A 66 -10.36 10.69 -15.90
C ASP A 66 -10.44 11.85 -14.90
N LEU A 67 -10.21 11.56 -13.62
CA LEU A 67 -10.17 12.53 -12.54
C LEU A 67 -8.71 12.93 -12.35
N SER A 68 -8.15 13.73 -13.26
CA SER A 68 -6.74 14.16 -13.25
C SER A 68 -6.17 14.30 -11.82
N PRO A 69 -5.43 13.31 -11.29
CA PRO A 69 -4.91 13.40 -9.95
C PRO A 69 -3.54 14.07 -10.00
N GLY A 70 -3.31 14.98 -9.05
CA GLY A 70 -2.07 15.71 -8.86
C GLY A 70 -0.82 14.82 -8.84
N SER A 71 0.31 15.48 -9.12
CA SER A 71 1.66 14.93 -9.26
C SER A 71 1.79 13.44 -8.92
N GLY A 72 1.90 12.60 -9.95
CA GLY A 72 2.36 11.24 -9.75
C GLY A 72 3.63 11.25 -8.89
N VAL A 73 3.71 10.34 -7.93
CA VAL A 73 4.94 10.17 -7.14
C VAL A 73 6.06 9.86 -8.12
N ALA A 74 7.05 10.74 -8.21
CA ALA A 74 8.20 10.53 -9.09
C ALA A 74 8.85 9.18 -8.74
N VAL A 75 8.95 8.30 -9.73
CA VAL A 75 9.55 6.98 -9.52
C VAL A 75 11.05 7.22 -9.31
N GLY A 76 11.53 6.92 -8.11
CA GLY A 76 12.90 7.14 -7.68
C GLY A 76 13.62 5.85 -7.30
N ARG A 77 14.73 5.98 -6.57
CA ARG A 77 15.37 4.83 -5.92
C ARG A 77 14.46 4.27 -4.83
N ALA A 78 14.43 2.95 -4.68
CA ALA A 78 13.57 2.27 -3.72
C ALA A 78 14.36 1.45 -2.70
N LEU A 79 13.94 1.48 -1.42
CA LEU A 79 14.44 0.57 -0.39
C LEU A 79 13.32 -0.43 -0.03
N PHE A 80 13.57 -1.71 -0.22
CA PHE A 80 12.64 -2.78 0.14
C PHE A 80 13.00 -3.36 1.50
N VAL A 81 12.10 -3.22 2.47
CA VAL A 81 12.34 -3.71 3.83
C VAL A 81 11.38 -4.86 4.15
N CYS A 82 11.91 -5.93 4.72
CA CYS A 82 11.10 -6.94 5.38
C CYS A 82 11.69 -7.27 6.76
N THR A 83 11.11 -8.19 7.54
CA THR A 83 11.55 -8.42 8.91
C THR A 83 13.02 -8.85 8.98
N HIS A 84 13.41 -9.93 8.27
CA HIS A 84 14.75 -10.52 8.39
C HIS A 84 15.68 -10.24 7.20
N ASN A 85 15.36 -9.25 6.36
CA ASN A 85 15.98 -9.09 5.03
C ASN A 85 15.95 -10.40 4.19
N SER A 86 14.83 -11.12 4.25
CA SER A 86 14.65 -12.40 3.61
C SER A 86 14.49 -12.28 2.09
N ALA A 87 14.32 -13.42 1.41
CA ALA A 87 14.16 -13.51 -0.04
C ALA A 87 13.15 -12.52 -0.64
N ARG A 88 12.11 -12.11 0.10
CA ARG A 88 11.10 -11.16 -0.40
C ARG A 88 11.65 -9.75 -0.65
N SER A 89 12.41 -9.18 0.28
CA SER A 89 12.98 -7.83 0.08
C SER A 89 14.05 -7.85 -1.01
N GLN A 90 14.83 -8.92 -1.09
CA GLN A 90 15.84 -9.11 -2.12
C GLN A 90 15.21 -9.27 -3.51
N LEU A 91 14.18 -10.13 -3.64
CA LEU A 91 13.44 -10.32 -4.88
C LEU A 91 12.77 -9.02 -5.33
N ALA A 92 12.15 -8.28 -4.42
CA ALA A 92 11.51 -7.01 -4.75
C ALA A 92 12.52 -5.97 -5.27
N ALA A 93 13.71 -5.88 -4.65
CA ALA A 93 14.77 -5.00 -5.14
C ALA A 93 15.28 -5.40 -6.54
N ALA A 94 15.42 -6.71 -6.80
CA ALA A 94 15.80 -7.21 -8.12
C ALA A 94 14.74 -6.89 -9.18
N LEU A 95 13.46 -7.17 -8.88
CA LEU A 95 12.34 -6.88 -9.79
C LEU A 95 12.19 -5.37 -10.05
N TRP A 96 12.39 -4.53 -9.04
CA TRP A 96 12.35 -3.07 -9.23
C TRP A 96 13.40 -2.59 -10.22
N ARG A 97 14.66 -3.03 -10.05
CA ARG A 97 15.74 -2.70 -10.98
C ARG A 97 15.40 -3.17 -12.39
N GLN A 98 14.86 -4.38 -12.53
CA GLN A 98 14.47 -4.94 -13.82
C GLN A 98 13.33 -4.17 -14.50
N LEU A 99 12.30 -3.78 -13.74
CA LEU A 99 11.10 -3.13 -14.30
C LEU A 99 11.27 -1.63 -14.54
N THR A 100 12.12 -0.96 -13.76
CA THR A 100 12.22 0.52 -13.78
C THR A 100 13.56 1.05 -14.28
N GLY A 101 14.61 0.22 -14.28
CA GLY A 101 15.99 0.67 -14.51
C GLY A 101 16.59 1.53 -13.39
N LEU A 102 15.84 1.82 -12.32
CA LEU A 102 16.27 2.66 -11.21
C LEU A 102 16.90 1.82 -10.10
N GLY A 103 17.79 2.46 -9.32
CA GLY A 103 18.48 1.80 -8.20
C GLY A 103 17.50 1.33 -7.12
N ALA A 104 17.76 0.14 -6.56
CA ALA A 104 17.03 -0.35 -5.40
C ALA A 104 17.91 -1.18 -4.48
N ASP A 105 17.64 -1.08 -3.19
CA ASP A 105 18.32 -1.78 -2.10
C ASP A 105 17.31 -2.61 -1.28
N SER A 106 17.81 -3.54 -0.47
CA SER A 106 16.99 -4.37 0.43
C SER A 106 17.53 -4.39 1.85
N ALA A 107 16.66 -4.33 2.85
CA ALA A 107 17.03 -4.33 4.27
C ALA A 107 16.08 -5.16 5.18
N GLY A 108 16.50 -5.32 6.44
CA GLY A 108 15.77 -6.00 7.49
C GLY A 108 15.42 -5.06 8.65
N THR A 109 14.21 -5.11 9.20
CA THR A 109 13.90 -4.40 10.47
C THR A 109 14.43 -5.14 11.71
N ALA A 110 14.69 -6.45 11.58
CA ALA A 110 15.39 -7.32 12.52
C ALA A 110 16.19 -8.36 11.71
N PRO A 111 17.34 -7.97 11.11
CA PRO A 111 18.07 -8.82 10.18
C PRO A 111 18.49 -10.16 10.79
N ALA A 112 18.42 -11.24 10.01
CA ALA A 112 18.98 -12.52 10.43
C ALA A 112 20.52 -12.42 10.60
N GLU A 113 21.10 -13.25 11.47
CA GLU A 113 22.55 -13.37 11.59
C GLU A 113 23.15 -13.83 10.26
N ARG A 114 24.34 -13.29 9.94
CA ARG A 114 24.93 -13.30 8.59
C ARG A 114 25.68 -14.60 8.29
#